data_AF-A0A526QHT3-F1
#
_entry.id   AF-A0A526QHT3-F1
#
_cell.length_a   1.000
_cell.length_b   1.000
_cell.length_c   1.000
_cell.angle_alpha   90.00
_cell.angle_beta   90.00
_cell.angle_gamma   90.00
#
_symmetry.space_group_name_H-M   'P 1'
#
loop_
_entity.id
_entity.type
_entity.pdbx_description
1 polymer ?
#
loop_
_entity_poly.entity_id
_entity_poly.type
_entity_poly.pdbx_seq_one_letter_code
_entity_poly.pdbx_strand_id
1 'polypeptide(L)' 'MYHSWLDRWDERRARRGEEGKKATDFILDADRAFPGAGKIASIEEFCVLADQA' A
#
# COMPACT_ATOMS: atom_id res chain seq x y z
N MET A 1 35.19 2.26 15.90
CA MET A 1 34.55 2.07 14.57
C MET A 1 33.41 3.06 14.47
N TYR A 2 33.57 4.14 13.71
CA TYR A 2 32.70 5.33 13.73
C TYR A 2 31.38 5.18 12.92
N HIS A 3 31.30 4.18 12.04
CA HIS A 3 30.14 3.98 11.16
C HIS A 3 28.98 3.22 11.82
N SER A 4 29.26 2.38 12.82
CA SER A 4 28.23 1.56 13.48
C SER A 4 27.20 2.37 14.28
N TRP A 5 27.51 3.62 14.61
CA TRP A 5 26.57 4.53 15.26
C TRP A 5 25.60 5.15 14.25
N LEU A 6 26.09 5.49 13.06
CA LEU A 6 25.28 6.00 11.96
C LEU A 6 24.29 4.94 11.47
N ASP A 7 24.74 3.71 11.29
CA ASP A 7 23.88 2.60 10.84
C ASP A 7 22.71 2.37 11.82
N ARG A 8 22.99 2.34 13.13
CA ARG A 8 21.95 2.16 14.16
C ARG A 8 21.02 3.36 14.29
N TRP A 9 21.51 4.56 14.00
CA TRP A 9 20.68 5.76 14.00
C TRP A 9 19.68 5.73 12.83
N ASP A 10 20.15 5.35 11.65
CA ASP A 10 19.33 5.27 10.45
C ASP A 10 18.25 4.18 10.59
N GLU A 11 18.63 3.00 11.08
CA GLU A 11 17.72 1.88 11.33
C GLU A 11 16.60 2.25 12.34
N ARG A 12 16.94 2.94 13.43
CA ARG A 12 15.94 3.42 14.40
C ARG A 12 15.01 4.47 13.82
N ARG A 13 15.51 5.33 12.92
CA ARG A 13 14.73 6.36 12.26
C ARG A 13 13.75 5.73 11.28
N ALA A 14 14.19 4.77 10.47
CA ALA A 14 13.32 4.01 9.58
C ALA A 14 12.21 3.30 10.35
N ARG A 15 12.55 2.60 11.45
CA ARG A 15 11.56 1.88 12.26
C ARG A 15 10.49 2.79 12.87
N ARG A 16 10.84 3.98 13.36
CA ARG A 16 9.85 4.97 13.83
C ARG A 16 8.90 5.43 12.72
N GLY A 17 9.40 5.56 11.50
CA GLY A 17 8.57 5.87 10.34
C GLY A 17 7.56 4.76 10.05
N GLU A 18 7.97 3.50 10.19
CA GLU A 18 7.09 2.35 10.03
C GLU A 18 6.09 2.20 11.18
N GLU A 19 6.48 2.44 12.43
CA GLU A 19 5.58 2.42 13.60
C GLU A 19 4.41 3.42 13.46
N GLY A 20 4.63 4.54 12.75
CA GLY A 20 3.58 5.52 12.45
C GLY A 20 2.65 5.11 11.30
N LYS A 21 3.04 4.14 10.47
CA LYS A 21 2.19 3.62 9.39
C LYS A 21 1.24 2.60 9.97
N LYS A 22 -0.06 2.86 9.83
CA LYS A 22 -1.07 1.85 10.12
C LYS A 22 -1.16 0.90 8.93
N ALA A 23 -1.23 -0.39 9.19
CA ALA A 23 -1.67 -1.35 8.20
C ALA A 23 -3.12 -1.00 7.83
N THR A 24 -3.30 -0.42 6.67
CA THR A 24 -4.63 -0.21 6.08
C THR A 24 -4.98 -1.45 5.27
N ASP A 25 -6.25 -1.85 5.33
CA ASP A 25 -6.76 -2.93 4.51
C ASP A 25 -6.48 -2.64 3.03
N PHE A 26 -6.04 -3.66 2.31
CA PHE A 26 -5.83 -3.54 0.86
C PHE A 26 -7.20 -3.41 0.19
N ILE A 27 -7.55 -2.20 -0.25
CA ILE A 27 -8.82 -1.88 -0.90
C ILE A 27 -8.52 -1.43 -2.34
N LEU A 28 -9.10 -2.13 -3.32
CA LEU A 28 -8.98 -1.79 -4.74
C LEU A 28 -9.81 -0.55 -5.14
N ASP A 29 -10.79 -0.18 -4.30
CA ASP A 29 -11.67 0.98 -4.47
C ASP A 29 -12.32 1.02 -5.88
N ALA A 30 -12.81 -0.14 -6.30
CA ALA A 30 -13.44 -0.35 -7.60
C ALA A 30 -14.62 0.58 -7.87
N ASP A 31 -15.41 0.87 -6.84
CA ASP A 31 -16.56 1.76 -6.93
C ASP A 31 -16.15 3.20 -7.32
N ARG A 32 -14.92 3.61 -6.95
CA ARG A 32 -14.34 4.91 -7.34
C ARG A 32 -13.71 4.87 -8.74
N ALA A 33 -13.04 3.78 -9.08
CA ALA A 33 -12.34 3.63 -10.37
C ALA A 33 -13.32 3.41 -11.53
N PHE A 34 -14.39 2.64 -11.30
CA PHE A 34 -15.37 2.23 -12.29
C PHE A 34 -16.79 2.50 -11.79
N PRO A 35 -17.27 3.76 -11.83
CA PRO A 35 -18.60 4.10 -11.35
C PRO A 35 -19.67 3.33 -12.13
N GLY A 36 -20.39 2.43 -11.45
CA GLY A 36 -21.41 1.57 -12.04
C GLY A 36 -21.00 0.11 -12.25
N ALA A 37 -19.72 -0.24 -12.07
CA ALA A 37 -19.32 -1.62 -11.88
C ALA A 37 -19.82 -2.12 -10.51
N GLY A 38 -20.36 -3.33 -10.43
CA GLY A 38 -20.76 -3.92 -9.15
C GLY A 38 -19.55 -4.09 -8.21
N LYS A 39 -19.80 -4.42 -6.93
CA LYS A 39 -18.72 -4.65 -5.95
C LYS A 39 -17.71 -5.65 -6.49
N ILE A 40 -16.51 -5.18 -6.77
CA ILE A 40 -15.38 -6.02 -7.15
C ILE A 40 -14.71 -6.54 -5.89
N ALA A 41 -14.60 -7.86 -5.76
CA ALA A 41 -13.99 -8.50 -4.59
C ALA A 41 -12.58 -9.02 -4.89
N SER A 42 -12.16 -9.08 -6.16
CA SER A 42 -10.87 -9.64 -6.56
C SER A 42 -10.04 -8.71 -7.44
N ILE A 43 -8.71 -8.88 -7.38
CA ILE A 43 -7.77 -8.15 -8.23
C ILE A 43 -7.98 -8.49 -9.71
N GLU A 44 -8.35 -9.75 -10.01
CA GLU A 44 -8.55 -10.22 -11.38
C GLU A 44 -9.75 -9.54 -12.04
N GLU A 45 -10.86 -9.44 -11.33
CA GLU A 45 -12.07 -8.71 -11.76
C GLU A 45 -11.78 -7.22 -11.98
N PHE A 46 -10.94 -6.61 -11.14
CA PHE A 46 -10.52 -5.23 -11.29
C PHE A 46 -9.67 -5.04 -12.56
N CYS A 47 -8.72 -5.93 -12.82
CA CYS A 47 -7.89 -5.89 -14.03
C CYS A 47 -8.73 -6.06 -15.30
N VAL A 48 -9.70 -6.98 -15.30
CA VAL A 48 -10.61 -7.18 -16.45
C VAL A 48 -11.41 -5.91 -16.75
N LEU A 49 -11.89 -5.21 -15.72
CA LEU A 49 -12.59 -3.94 -15.91
C LEU A 49 -11.66 -2.80 -16.35
N ALA A 50 -10.41 -2.78 -15.86
CA ALA A 50 -9.39 -1.83 -16.30
C ALA A 50 -9.04 -1.98 -17.79
N ASP A 51 -9.01 -3.21 -18.30
CA ASP A 51 -8.75 -3.48 -19.73
C ASP A 51 -9.94 -3.08 -20.63
N GLN A 52 -11.15 -2.95 -20.06
CA GLN A 52 -12.38 -2.63 -20.78
C GLN A 52 -12.77 -1.14 -20.75
N ALA A 53 -12.14 -0.34 -19.89
CA ALA A 53 -12.42 1.09 -19.69
C ALA A 53 -11.63 1.99 -20.65
#